data_AF-A0A949GFS3-F1
#
_entry.id   AF-A0A949GFS3-F1
#
_cell.length_a   1.000
_cell.length_b   1.000
_cell.length_c   1.000
_cell.angle_alpha   90.00
_cell.angle_beta   90.00
_cell.angle_gamma   90.00
#
_symmetry.space_group_name_H-M   'P 1'
#
loop_
_entity.id
_entity.type
_entity.pdbx_description
1 polymer ?
#
loop_
_entity_poly.entity_id
_entity_poly.type
_entity_poly.pdbx_seq_one_letter_code
_entity_poly.pdbx_strand_id
1 'polypeptide(L)'
;FLKSQLSFQNSKAEGIIKRANSIQAQIDGYVEENPVGRFARLRAIPDVVYFPVLFLLASGEVLITAPALIELFNDLEWVAYIIAGAVGLLTVVFAHILGISLKMKLDRHRPQEGWVIKLLIPLSIVVFTSVIILAILRAGQTLDQVANFNVVTSVIGKKLFLFGFFLILQLAFIGVAAMLAFLHHSQLEHDLRVVKRELKALEKARRSLVAEYDSIASQSFLSEDIIRVAREELVASVEVIESNYAAAAAIYCDSNIHARRDAIDAAHVSMIPPKFDFQVDTFEDLIQLSSNYGSTPSSEAKA
;
A
#
# COMPACT_ATOMS: atom_id res chain seq x y z
N PHE A 1 2.01 -10.66 -26.27
CA PHE A 1 2.21 -11.02 -24.85
C PHE A 1 2.37 -9.78 -23.95
N LEU A 2 3.42 -8.96 -24.13
CA LEU A 2 3.70 -7.77 -23.29
C LEU A 2 2.55 -6.74 -23.22
N LYS A 3 1.86 -6.47 -24.34
CA LYS A 3 0.66 -5.59 -24.37
C LYS A 3 -0.47 -6.08 -23.45
N SER A 4 -0.66 -7.40 -23.35
CA SER A 4 -1.64 -8.03 -22.45
C SER A 4 -1.20 -7.95 -20.98
N GLN A 5 0.09 -8.11 -20.70
CA GLN A 5 0.61 -7.88 -19.35
C GLN A 5 0.48 -6.41 -18.93
N LEU A 6 0.72 -5.46 -19.84
CA LEU A 6 0.61 -4.04 -19.56
C LEU A 6 -0.85 -3.61 -19.31
N SER A 7 -1.80 -4.13 -20.09
CA SER A 7 -3.23 -3.89 -19.84
C SER A 7 -3.69 -4.50 -18.51
N PHE A 8 -3.21 -5.69 -18.16
CA PHE A 8 -3.47 -6.32 -16.86
C PHE A 8 -2.91 -5.49 -15.69
N GLN A 9 -1.67 -5.00 -15.79
CA GLN A 9 -1.06 -4.14 -14.78
C GLN A 9 -1.81 -2.81 -14.61
N ASN A 10 -2.27 -2.20 -15.72
CA ASN A 10 -3.07 -0.97 -15.68
C ASN A 10 -4.42 -1.20 -14.99
N SER A 11 -5.13 -2.28 -15.35
CA SER A 11 -6.39 -2.65 -14.69
C SER A 11 -6.21 -2.89 -13.19
N LYS A 12 -5.14 -3.59 -12.80
CA LYS A 12 -4.78 -3.78 -11.39
C LYS A 12 -4.48 -2.46 -10.67
N ALA A 13 -3.75 -1.56 -11.31
CA ALA A 13 -3.44 -0.24 -10.78
C ALA A 13 -4.71 0.61 -10.61
N GLU A 14 -5.64 0.60 -11.57
CA GLU A 14 -6.93 1.28 -11.47
C GLU A 14 -7.75 0.79 -10.27
N GLY A 15 -7.80 -0.52 -10.04
CA GLY A 15 -8.45 -1.11 -8.86
C GLY A 15 -7.84 -0.60 -7.55
N ILE A 16 -6.51 -0.52 -7.48
CA ILE A 16 -5.79 -0.02 -6.30
C ILE A 16 -5.99 1.49 -6.13
N ILE A 17 -6.03 2.27 -7.21
CA ILE A 17 -6.35 3.71 -7.17
C ILE A 17 -7.78 3.93 -6.64
N LYS A 18 -8.77 3.17 -7.12
CA LYS A 18 -10.14 3.24 -6.61
C LYS A 18 -10.21 2.95 -5.12
N ARG A 19 -9.46 1.94 -4.65
CA ARG A 19 -9.33 1.61 -3.22
C ARG A 19 -8.63 2.72 -2.43
N ALA A 20 -7.57 3.32 -2.96
CA ALA A 20 -6.89 4.45 -2.33
C ALA A 20 -7.84 5.65 -2.17
N ASN A 21 -8.60 5.98 -3.22
CA ASN A 21 -9.55 7.08 -3.23
C ASN A 21 -10.72 6.83 -2.26
N SER A 22 -11.21 5.60 -2.16
CA SER A 22 -12.28 5.27 -1.21
C SER A 22 -11.83 5.33 0.25
N ILE A 23 -10.57 5.00 0.54
CA ILE A 23 -9.98 5.16 1.87
C ILE A 23 -9.75 6.66 2.16
N GLN A 24 -9.23 7.41 1.19
CA GLN A 24 -9.03 8.86 1.33
C GLN A 24 -10.35 9.59 1.60
N ALA A 25 -11.41 9.25 0.87
CA ALA A 25 -12.74 9.82 1.10
C ALA A 25 -13.28 9.52 2.51
N GLN A 26 -13.00 8.34 3.07
CA GLN A 26 -13.37 8.02 4.46
C GLN A 26 -12.56 8.84 5.47
N ILE A 27 -11.29 9.11 5.19
CA ILE A 27 -10.44 9.97 6.04
C ILE A 27 -10.96 11.40 6.01
N ASP A 28 -11.22 11.94 4.82
CA ASP A 28 -11.69 13.31 4.61
C ASP A 28 -13.07 13.54 5.29
N GLY A 29 -13.91 12.49 5.33
CA GLY A 29 -15.21 12.51 6.00
C GLY A 29 -16.24 13.35 5.27
N TYR A 30 -17.44 13.48 5.86
CA TYR A 30 -18.48 14.35 5.33
C TYR A 30 -18.30 15.78 5.83
N VAL A 31 -18.74 16.77 5.03
CA VAL A 31 -18.67 18.20 5.40
C VAL A 31 -19.47 18.48 6.68
N GLU A 32 -20.59 17.78 6.88
CA GLU A 32 -21.49 17.92 8.03
C GLU A 32 -21.08 17.07 9.24
N GLU A 33 -19.96 16.35 9.17
CA GLU A 33 -19.55 15.47 10.26
C GLU A 33 -18.97 16.25 11.44
N ASN A 34 -19.24 15.76 12.66
CA ASN A 34 -18.66 16.31 13.88
C ASN A 34 -17.12 16.32 13.79
N PRO A 35 -16.45 17.46 14.04
CA PRO A 35 -14.99 17.58 13.98
C PRO A 35 -14.25 16.55 14.83
N VAL A 36 -14.84 16.11 15.96
CA VAL A 36 -14.22 15.12 16.86
C VAL A 36 -14.16 13.72 16.23
N GLY A 37 -15.23 13.31 15.53
CA GLY A 37 -15.26 12.01 14.83
C GLY A 37 -14.29 11.98 13.66
N ARG A 38 -14.18 13.10 12.93
CA ARG A 38 -13.19 13.27 11.86
C ARG A 38 -11.75 13.21 12.39
N PHE A 39 -11.47 13.86 13.52
CA PHE A 39 -10.16 13.82 14.16
C PHE A 39 -9.77 12.41 14.63
N ALA A 40 -10.73 11.61 15.09
CA ALA A 40 -10.51 10.23 15.52
C ALA A 40 -10.03 9.30 14.38
N ARG A 41 -10.09 9.74 13.11
CA ARG A 41 -9.54 8.99 11.97
C ARG A 41 -8.16 9.45 11.53
N LEU A 42 -7.73 10.63 11.98
CA LEU A 42 -6.47 11.22 11.61
C LEU A 42 -5.38 10.86 12.61
N ARG A 43 -4.15 10.78 12.10
CA ARG A 43 -2.95 10.68 12.88
C ARG A 43 -2.36 12.06 13.08
N ALA A 44 -2.28 12.50 14.32
CA ALA A 44 -1.66 13.77 14.65
C ALA A 44 -0.15 13.65 14.87
N ILE A 45 0.34 12.49 15.33
CA ILE A 45 1.75 12.31 15.72
C ILE A 45 2.45 11.24 14.86
N PRO A 46 3.60 11.55 14.24
CA PRO A 46 4.36 10.61 13.41
C PRO A 46 5.16 9.58 14.23
N ASP A 47 5.65 8.53 13.57
CA ASP A 47 6.30 7.37 14.21
C ASP A 47 7.60 7.80 14.91
N VAL A 48 8.30 8.77 14.29
CA VAL A 48 9.56 9.34 14.77
C VAL A 48 9.42 10.02 16.14
N VAL A 49 8.24 10.56 16.46
CA VAL A 49 7.99 11.19 17.77
C VAL A 49 7.42 10.17 18.75
N TYR A 50 6.54 9.30 18.27
CA TYR A 50 5.80 8.38 19.13
C TYR A 50 6.69 7.35 19.84
N PHE A 51 7.56 6.65 19.10
CA PHE A 51 8.37 5.57 19.69
C PHE A 51 9.42 6.08 20.68
N PRO A 52 10.18 7.16 20.41
CA PRO A 52 11.13 7.69 21.39
C PRO A 52 10.46 8.18 22.67
N VAL A 53 9.29 8.82 22.58
CA VAL A 53 8.58 9.29 23.78
C VAL A 53 8.04 8.11 24.59
N LEU A 54 7.50 7.07 23.96
CA LEU A 54 7.12 5.84 24.67
C LEU A 54 8.29 5.17 25.36
N PHE A 55 9.44 5.10 24.68
CA PHE A 55 10.66 4.56 25.28
C PHE A 55 11.07 5.36 26.51
N LEU A 56 11.07 6.69 26.42
CA LEU A 56 11.38 7.58 27.54
C LEU A 56 10.41 7.41 28.72
N LEU A 57 9.11 7.26 28.45
CA LEU A 57 8.10 7.00 29.48
C LEU A 57 8.32 5.64 30.15
N ALA A 58 8.58 4.58 29.37
CA ALA A 58 8.90 3.26 29.90
C ALA A 58 10.18 3.28 30.76
N SER A 59 11.24 3.93 30.28
CA SER A 59 12.48 4.09 31.04
C SER A 59 12.27 4.89 32.33
N GLY A 60 11.52 5.99 32.27
CA GLY A 60 11.17 6.79 33.46
C GLY A 60 10.42 5.97 34.50
N GLU A 61 9.48 5.13 34.05
CA GLU A 61 8.75 4.23 34.94
C GLU A 61 9.66 3.20 35.61
N VAL A 62 10.60 2.61 34.86
CA VAL A 62 11.60 1.67 35.42
C VAL A 62 12.46 2.36 36.46
N LEU A 63 12.99 3.55 36.16
CA LEU A 63 13.88 4.28 37.06
C LEU A 63 13.21 4.68 38.38
N ILE A 64 11.91 5.00 38.35
CA ILE A 64 11.15 5.37 39.54
C ILE A 64 10.70 4.12 40.32
N THR A 65 10.47 3.01 39.64
CA THR A 65 9.96 1.77 40.26
C THR A 65 11.06 0.88 40.82
N ALA A 66 12.23 0.82 40.16
CA ALA A 66 13.30 -0.11 40.54
C ALA A 66 13.78 0.07 41.98
N PRO A 67 14.08 1.29 42.48
CA PRO A 67 14.46 1.48 43.89
C PRO A 67 13.42 0.90 44.86
N ALA A 68 12.14 1.04 44.50
CA ALA A 68 11.08 0.55 45.35
C ALA A 68 10.97 -0.96 45.42
N LEU A 69 11.31 -1.65 44.34
CA LEU A 69 11.33 -3.10 44.30
C LEU A 69 12.61 -3.66 44.93
N ILE A 70 13.75 -2.97 44.84
CA ILE A 70 15.02 -3.41 45.46
C ILE A 70 14.83 -3.59 46.97
N GLU A 71 14.24 -2.59 47.61
CA GLU A 71 14.00 -2.62 49.05
C GLU A 71 12.92 -3.64 49.44
N LEU A 72 11.90 -3.84 48.59
CA LEU A 72 10.88 -4.86 48.82
C LEU A 72 11.42 -6.29 48.73
N PHE A 73 12.37 -6.54 47.81
CA PHE A 73 12.96 -7.85 47.56
C PHE A 73 14.29 -8.09 48.29
N ASN A 74 14.66 -7.24 49.25
CA ASN A 74 15.83 -7.40 50.10
C ASN A 74 17.15 -7.55 49.31
N ASP A 75 17.45 -6.54 48.46
CA ASP A 75 18.71 -6.36 47.71
C ASP A 75 18.99 -7.32 46.53
N LEU A 76 17.97 -8.02 46.02
CA LEU A 76 18.06 -8.71 44.71
C LEU A 76 17.92 -7.71 43.56
N GLU A 77 18.94 -6.86 43.39
CA GLU A 77 18.92 -5.70 42.50
C GLU A 77 18.51 -6.04 41.06
N TRP A 78 19.11 -7.08 40.47
CA TRP A 78 18.79 -7.51 39.10
C TRP A 78 17.35 -7.98 38.93
N VAL A 79 16.79 -8.66 39.94
CA VAL A 79 15.39 -9.13 39.91
C VAL A 79 14.45 -7.92 39.98
N ALA A 80 14.75 -6.93 40.82
CA ALA A 80 13.98 -5.71 40.94
C ALA A 80 13.96 -4.91 39.63
N TYR A 81 15.08 -4.78 38.91
CA TYR A 81 15.11 -4.12 37.60
C TYR A 81 14.29 -4.85 36.54
N ILE A 82 14.33 -6.20 36.52
CA ILE A 82 13.52 -6.99 35.58
C ILE A 82 12.03 -6.79 35.87
N ILE A 83 11.63 -6.84 37.15
CA ILE A 83 10.23 -6.64 37.54
C ILE A 83 9.80 -5.20 37.26
N ALA A 84 10.64 -4.19 37.54
CA ALA A 84 10.38 -2.79 37.18
C ALA A 84 10.21 -2.64 35.67
N GLY A 85 11.04 -3.30 34.87
CA GLY A 85 10.91 -3.40 33.41
C GLY A 85 9.55 -3.96 32.97
N ALA A 86 9.13 -5.06 33.58
CA ALA A 86 7.84 -5.69 33.31
C ALA A 86 6.66 -4.79 33.70
N VAL A 87 6.72 -4.13 34.85
CA VAL A 87 5.70 -3.16 35.31
C VAL A 87 5.66 -1.94 34.38
N GLY A 88 6.82 -1.42 33.96
CA GLY A 88 6.91 -0.31 33.01
C GLY A 88 6.33 -0.64 31.64
N LEU A 89 6.61 -1.83 31.12
CA LEU A 89 5.99 -2.31 29.89
C LEU A 89 4.48 -2.50 30.06
N LEU A 90 4.03 -3.11 31.16
CA LEU A 90 2.61 -3.36 31.42
C LEU A 90 1.81 -2.05 31.48
N THR A 91 2.33 -1.03 32.16
CA THR A 91 1.68 0.28 32.29
C THR A 91 1.62 1.03 30.95
N VAL A 92 2.69 0.98 30.16
CA VAL A 92 2.72 1.56 28.81
C VAL A 92 1.75 0.84 27.87
N VAL A 93 1.73 -0.49 27.88
CA VAL A 93 0.79 -1.28 27.06
C VAL A 93 -0.65 -1.01 27.47
N PHE A 94 -0.94 -0.97 28.77
CA PHE A 94 -2.26 -0.61 29.27
C PHE A 94 -2.69 0.78 28.79
N ALA A 95 -1.81 1.77 28.96
CA ALA A 95 -2.08 3.14 28.49
C ALA A 95 -2.29 3.19 26.97
N HIS A 96 -1.52 2.42 26.21
CA HIS A 96 -1.68 2.31 24.75
C HIS A 96 -3.06 1.79 24.35
N ILE A 97 -3.49 0.68 24.97
CA ILE A 97 -4.81 0.09 24.75
C ILE A 97 -5.91 1.07 25.16
N LEU A 98 -5.75 1.77 26.28
CA LEU A 98 -6.68 2.78 26.76
C LEU A 98 -6.83 3.93 25.75
N GLY A 99 -5.72 4.44 25.22
CA GLY A 99 -5.72 5.50 24.21
C GLY A 99 -6.41 5.10 22.90
N ILE A 100 -6.12 3.89 22.40
CA ILE A 100 -6.80 3.34 21.21
C ILE A 100 -8.29 3.17 21.48
N SER A 101 -8.66 2.61 22.63
CA SER A 101 -10.04 2.41 23.06
C SER A 101 -10.83 3.72 23.10
N LEU A 102 -10.25 4.78 23.67
CA LEU A 102 -10.85 6.12 23.67
C LEU A 102 -11.03 6.66 22.24
N LYS A 103 -10.05 6.44 21.37
CA LYS A 103 -10.13 6.88 19.96
C LYS A 103 -11.24 6.16 19.21
N MET A 104 -11.33 4.84 19.36
CA MET A 104 -12.36 4.02 18.72
C MET A 104 -13.76 4.32 19.23
N LYS A 105 -13.93 4.79 20.47
CA LYS A 105 -15.24 5.28 20.93
C LYS A 105 -15.69 6.56 20.23
N LEU A 106 -14.76 7.38 19.75
CA LEU A 106 -15.06 8.60 19.01
C LEU A 106 -15.23 8.34 17.51
N ASP A 107 -14.68 7.25 16.99
CA ASP A 107 -14.85 6.84 15.60
C ASP A 107 -16.21 6.16 15.39
N ARG A 108 -17.12 6.88 14.72
CA ARG A 108 -18.47 6.40 14.41
C ARG A 108 -18.49 5.35 13.29
N HIS A 109 -17.48 5.34 12.41
CA HIS A 109 -17.43 4.39 11.30
C HIS A 109 -16.89 3.02 11.71
N ARG A 110 -16.12 2.96 12.80
CA ARG A 110 -15.58 1.73 13.37
C ARG A 110 -15.77 1.71 14.89
N PRO A 111 -17.03 1.57 15.35
CA PRO A 111 -17.32 1.59 16.77
C PRO A 111 -16.61 0.44 17.48
N GLN A 112 -16.12 0.72 18.68
CA GLN A 112 -15.46 -0.27 19.52
C GLN A 112 -16.38 -1.45 19.85
N GLU A 113 -15.88 -2.67 19.72
CA GLU A 113 -16.63 -3.88 20.07
C GLU A 113 -16.89 -3.92 21.59
N GLY A 114 -18.13 -4.23 21.97
CA GLY A 114 -18.58 -4.14 23.36
C GLY A 114 -17.82 -5.06 24.33
N TRP A 115 -17.26 -6.18 23.85
CA TRP A 115 -16.45 -7.08 24.70
C TRP A 115 -15.11 -6.46 25.09
N VAL A 116 -14.52 -5.61 24.23
CA VAL A 116 -13.25 -4.93 24.52
C VAL A 116 -13.42 -4.00 25.72
N ILE A 117 -14.53 -3.27 25.78
CA ILE A 117 -14.88 -2.41 26.92
C ILE A 117 -15.06 -3.24 28.20
N LYS A 118 -15.76 -4.38 28.10
CA LYS A 118 -15.99 -5.29 29.22
C LYS A 118 -14.69 -5.87 29.79
N LEU A 119 -13.66 -6.08 28.96
CA LEU A 119 -12.33 -6.54 29.40
C LEU A 119 -11.49 -5.39 29.96
N LEU A 120 -11.61 -4.19 29.38
CA LEU A 120 -10.83 -3.01 29.80
C LEU A 120 -11.18 -2.57 31.23
N ILE A 121 -12.43 -2.70 31.65
CA ILE A 121 -12.88 -2.31 33.00
C ILE A 121 -12.14 -3.07 34.11
N PRO A 122 -12.19 -4.43 34.19
CA PRO A 122 -11.48 -5.17 35.22
C PRO A 122 -9.96 -5.00 35.11
N LEU A 123 -9.41 -4.93 33.89
CA LEU A 123 -7.99 -4.66 33.69
C LEU A 123 -7.57 -3.31 34.28
N SER A 124 -8.40 -2.28 34.10
CA SER A 124 -8.17 -0.95 34.69
C SER A 124 -8.13 -1.04 36.20
N ILE A 125 -9.08 -1.74 36.84
CA ILE A 125 -9.11 -1.90 38.30
C ILE A 125 -7.80 -2.52 38.81
N VAL A 126 -7.32 -3.58 38.16
CA VAL A 126 -6.05 -4.24 38.54
C VAL A 126 -4.87 -3.28 38.40
N VAL A 127 -4.74 -2.59 37.27
CA VAL A 127 -3.62 -1.65 37.03
C VAL A 127 -3.67 -0.48 38.02
N PHE A 128 -4.84 0.13 38.24
CA PHE A 128 -4.99 1.22 39.21
C PHE A 128 -4.66 0.77 40.64
N THR A 129 -5.04 -0.44 41.01
CA THR A 129 -4.68 -1.00 42.33
C THR A 129 -3.17 -1.16 42.46
N SER A 130 -2.49 -1.70 41.44
CA SER A 130 -1.03 -1.80 41.40
C SER A 130 -0.35 -0.42 41.50
N VAL A 131 -0.88 0.59 40.81
CA VAL A 131 -0.39 1.97 40.87
C VAL A 131 -0.47 2.53 42.29
N ILE A 132 -1.59 2.29 42.99
CA ILE A 132 -1.76 2.75 44.38
C ILE A 132 -0.76 2.06 45.31
N ILE A 133 -0.58 0.74 45.18
CA ILE A 133 0.38 -0.03 45.99
C ILE A 133 1.80 0.49 45.77
N LEU A 134 2.21 0.68 44.51
CA LEU A 134 3.55 1.20 44.18
C LEU A 134 3.76 2.62 44.70
N ALA A 135 2.74 3.49 44.62
CA ALA A 135 2.83 4.85 45.17
C ALA A 135 3.05 4.84 46.70
N ILE A 136 2.41 3.92 47.43
CA ILE A 136 2.61 3.75 48.88
C ILE A 136 4.04 3.28 49.17
N LEU A 137 4.53 2.29 48.43
CA LEU A 137 5.89 1.77 48.60
C LEU A 137 6.94 2.87 48.34
N ARG A 138 6.86 3.54 47.19
CA ARG A 138 7.78 4.65 46.83
C ARG A 138 7.77 5.76 47.88
N ALA A 139 6.60 6.09 48.42
CA ALA A 139 6.44 7.14 49.42
C ALA A 139 7.10 6.79 50.77
N GLY A 140 7.02 5.53 51.21
CA GLY A 140 7.69 5.07 52.41
C GLY A 140 9.21 5.21 52.30
N GLN A 141 9.75 4.72 51.19
CA GLN A 141 11.20 4.60 50.99
C GLN A 141 11.87 5.94 50.76
N THR A 142 11.22 6.80 49.97
CA THR A 142 11.73 8.16 49.72
C THR A 142 11.79 8.95 51.03
N LEU A 143 10.86 8.72 51.96
CA LEU A 143 10.90 9.37 53.26
C LEU A 143 12.09 8.90 54.10
N ASP A 144 12.41 7.61 54.06
CA ASP A 144 13.51 7.03 54.83
C ASP A 144 14.88 7.47 54.29
N GLN A 145 14.96 7.81 52.99
CA GLN A 145 16.19 8.29 52.34
C GLN A 145 16.35 9.83 52.35
N VAL A 146 15.25 10.60 52.37
CA VAL A 146 15.30 12.06 52.30
C VAL A 146 15.29 12.68 53.70
N ALA A 147 16.49 12.92 54.23
CA ALA A 147 16.71 13.49 55.56
C ALA A 147 16.17 14.93 55.75
N ASN A 148 15.93 15.70 54.67
CA ASN A 148 15.66 17.15 54.73
C ASN A 148 14.39 17.60 53.98
N PHE A 149 13.29 16.86 54.11
CA PHE A 149 12.00 17.34 53.59
C PHE A 149 11.38 18.39 54.52
N ASN A 150 11.79 19.66 54.39
CA ASN A 150 11.35 20.77 55.26
C ASN A 150 9.99 21.38 54.86
N VAL A 151 9.37 20.90 53.78
CA VAL A 151 8.08 21.41 53.28
C VAL A 151 6.90 20.98 54.16
N VAL A 152 6.99 19.81 54.81
CA VAL A 152 5.94 19.26 55.68
C VAL A 152 6.55 18.80 56.98
N THR A 153 6.02 19.27 58.12
CA THR A 153 6.64 19.05 59.44
C THR A 153 6.27 17.71 60.08
N SER A 154 5.10 17.14 59.76
CA SER A 154 4.66 15.85 60.31
C SER A 154 5.10 14.67 59.46
N VAL A 155 5.51 13.57 60.11
CA VAL A 155 5.90 12.31 59.43
C VAL A 155 4.78 11.76 58.55
N ILE A 156 3.55 11.78 59.07
CA ILE A 156 2.35 11.35 58.33
C ILE A 156 2.10 12.27 57.12
N GLY A 157 2.26 13.59 57.30
CA GLY A 157 2.10 14.55 56.22
C GLY A 157 3.14 14.36 55.10
N LYS A 158 4.40 14.06 55.46
CA LYS A 158 5.45 13.73 54.48
C LYS A 158 5.10 12.48 53.67
N LYS A 159 4.65 11.40 54.34
CA LYS A 159 4.21 10.16 53.66
C LYS A 159 3.03 10.41 52.72
N LEU A 160 2.02 11.16 53.17
CA LEU A 160 0.84 11.46 52.36
C LEU A 160 1.19 12.35 51.15
N PHE A 161 2.06 13.34 51.33
CA PHE A 161 2.56 14.18 50.25
C PHE A 161 3.29 13.35 49.19
N LEU A 162 4.25 12.52 49.60
CA LEU A 162 5.01 11.66 48.69
C LEU A 162 4.11 10.64 47.98
N PHE A 163 3.15 10.06 48.70
CA PHE A 163 2.13 9.19 48.10
C PHE A 163 1.36 9.92 46.99
N GLY A 164 0.83 11.11 47.29
CA GLY A 164 0.11 11.93 46.32
C GLY A 164 0.99 12.30 45.13
N PHE A 165 2.25 12.67 45.37
CA PHE A 165 3.23 12.99 44.32
C PHE A 165 3.46 11.79 43.38
N PHE A 166 3.80 10.62 43.92
CA PHE A 166 4.04 9.43 43.11
C PHE A 166 2.78 8.94 42.40
N LEU A 167 1.61 9.06 43.02
CA LEU A 167 0.33 8.75 42.39
C LEU A 167 0.07 9.66 41.19
N ILE A 168 0.20 10.99 41.36
CA ILE A 168 0.00 11.97 40.29
C ILE A 168 1.02 11.74 39.16
N LEU A 169 2.28 11.48 39.49
CA LEU A 169 3.33 11.21 38.51
C LEU A 169 3.02 9.95 37.68
N GLN A 170 2.58 8.88 38.33
CA GLN A 170 2.18 7.64 37.67
C GLN A 170 0.98 7.85 36.74
N LEU A 171 -0.03 8.58 37.21
CA LEU A 171 -1.21 8.93 36.41
C LEU A 171 -0.83 9.83 35.23
N ALA A 172 0.15 10.71 35.38
CA ALA A 172 0.66 11.53 34.30
C ALA A 172 1.36 10.67 33.23
N PHE A 173 2.19 9.69 33.60
CA PHE A 173 2.77 8.75 32.64
C PHE A 173 1.70 7.96 31.87
N ILE A 174 0.72 7.39 32.58
CA ILE A 174 -0.39 6.68 31.94
C ILE A 174 -1.19 7.62 31.02
N GLY A 175 -1.50 8.83 31.49
CA GLY A 175 -2.27 9.82 30.73
C GLY A 175 -1.55 10.28 29.47
N VAL A 176 -0.25 10.59 29.56
CA VAL A 176 0.56 10.99 28.40
C VAL A 176 0.71 9.83 27.42
N ALA A 177 1.00 8.61 27.88
CA ALA A 177 1.09 7.43 27.00
C ALA A 177 -0.25 7.13 26.30
N ALA A 178 -1.37 7.25 27.02
CA ALA A 178 -2.70 7.08 26.46
C ALA A 178 -3.04 8.19 25.45
N MET A 179 -2.69 9.44 25.74
CA MET A 179 -2.87 10.55 24.81
C MET A 179 -2.02 10.37 23.55
N LEU A 180 -0.77 9.94 23.68
CA LEU A 180 0.11 9.65 22.55
C LEU A 180 -0.47 8.52 21.69
N ALA A 181 -0.95 7.44 22.30
CA ALA A 181 -1.60 6.35 21.59
C ALA A 181 -2.86 6.82 20.86
N PHE A 182 -3.68 7.65 21.52
CA PHE A 182 -4.84 8.29 20.93
C PHE A 182 -4.47 9.19 19.73
N LEU A 183 -3.37 9.94 19.80
CA LEU A 183 -2.94 10.82 18.71
C LEU A 183 -2.21 10.09 17.58
N HIS A 184 -1.56 8.96 17.88
CA HIS A 184 -0.79 8.15 16.93
C HIS A 184 -1.64 7.16 16.14
N HIS A 185 -2.63 6.54 16.77
CA HIS A 185 -3.37 5.45 16.16
C HIS A 185 -4.26 5.94 15.00
N SER A 186 -4.03 5.49 13.78
CA SER A 186 -5.00 5.63 12.68
C SER A 186 -4.89 4.43 11.76
N GLN A 187 -5.95 3.63 11.73
CA GLN A 187 -6.00 2.44 10.88
C GLN A 187 -6.18 2.82 9.40
N LEU A 188 -7.03 3.81 9.10
CA LEU A 188 -7.26 4.24 7.72
C LEU A 188 -6.01 4.85 7.09
N GLU A 189 -5.23 5.65 7.82
CA GLU A 189 -3.96 6.14 7.29
C GLU A 189 -2.91 5.04 7.14
N HIS A 190 -2.94 4.02 8.00
CA HIS A 190 -2.09 2.85 7.81
C HIS A 190 -2.46 2.10 6.53
N ASP A 191 -3.75 1.80 6.34
CA ASP A 191 -4.28 1.13 5.14
C ASP A 191 -3.95 1.94 3.87
N LEU A 192 -4.12 3.26 3.91
CA LEU A 192 -3.77 4.15 2.81
C LEU A 192 -2.28 4.10 2.48
N ARG A 193 -1.39 4.06 3.49
CA ARG A 193 0.06 3.94 3.28
C ARG A 193 0.43 2.60 2.65
N VAL A 194 -0.22 1.51 3.05
CA VAL A 194 -0.02 0.18 2.45
C VAL A 194 -0.42 0.19 0.98
N VAL A 195 -1.63 0.68 0.67
CA VAL A 195 -2.14 0.79 -0.70
C VAL A 195 -1.24 1.69 -1.57
N LYS A 196 -0.74 2.81 -1.03
CA LYS A 196 0.21 3.68 -1.74
C LYS A 196 1.55 2.98 -2.03
N ARG A 197 2.04 2.12 -1.13
CA ARG A 197 3.25 1.31 -1.36
C ARG A 197 3.03 0.25 -2.42
N GLU A 198 1.88 -0.43 -2.41
CA GLU A 198 1.49 -1.38 -3.46
C GLU A 198 1.44 -0.71 -4.83
N LEU A 199 0.85 0.49 -4.90
CA LEU A 199 0.79 1.27 -6.13
C LEU A 199 2.19 1.64 -6.64
N LYS A 200 3.09 2.08 -5.75
CA LYS A 200 4.48 2.38 -6.11
C LYS A 200 5.23 1.14 -6.62
N ALA A 201 4.96 -0.03 -6.06
CA ALA A 201 5.53 -1.29 -6.52
C ALA A 201 5.02 -1.67 -7.93
N LEU A 202 3.71 -1.51 -8.18
CA LEU A 202 3.13 -1.71 -9.51
C LEU A 202 3.67 -0.73 -10.54
N GLU A 203 3.83 0.54 -10.16
CA GLU A 203 4.40 1.55 -11.05
C GLU A 203 5.83 1.20 -11.44
N LYS A 204 6.64 0.69 -10.50
CA LYS A 204 7.99 0.20 -10.77
C LYS A 204 7.97 -0.99 -11.74
N ALA A 205 7.06 -1.95 -11.55
CA ALA A 205 6.90 -3.10 -12.45
C ALA A 205 6.42 -2.68 -13.85
N ARG A 206 5.51 -1.70 -13.93
CA ARG A 206 5.07 -1.12 -15.21
C ARG A 206 6.24 -0.49 -15.95
N ARG A 207 7.06 0.31 -15.26
CA ARG A 207 8.24 0.96 -15.86
C ARG A 207 9.25 -0.07 -16.39
N SER A 208 9.46 -1.19 -15.71
CA SER A 208 10.35 -2.24 -16.21
C SER A 208 9.79 -2.93 -17.46
N LEU A 209 8.48 -3.22 -17.48
CA LEU A 209 7.82 -3.82 -18.65
C LEU A 209 7.83 -2.89 -19.87
N VAL A 210 7.66 -1.58 -19.66
CA VAL A 210 7.77 -0.58 -20.73
C VAL A 210 9.20 -0.54 -21.27
N ALA A 211 10.21 -0.51 -20.38
CA ALA A 211 11.61 -0.52 -20.82
C ALA A 211 11.98 -1.81 -21.58
N GLU A 212 11.45 -2.97 -21.17
CA GLU A 212 11.63 -4.23 -21.89
C GLU A 212 10.95 -4.19 -23.27
N TYR A 213 9.72 -3.68 -23.34
CA TYR A 213 9.01 -3.49 -24.60
C TYR A 213 9.79 -2.58 -25.56
N ASP A 214 10.25 -1.42 -25.09
CA ASP A 214 11.05 -0.47 -25.88
C ASP A 214 12.38 -1.11 -26.34
N SER A 215 12.99 -1.94 -25.50
CA SER A 215 14.22 -2.64 -25.87
C SER A 215 13.98 -3.66 -27.00
N ILE A 216 12.90 -4.45 -26.92
CA ILE A 216 12.54 -5.44 -27.94
C ILE A 216 12.18 -4.74 -29.24
N ALA A 217 11.40 -3.66 -29.17
CA ALA A 217 11.00 -2.92 -30.34
C ALA A 217 12.18 -2.18 -31.00
N SER A 218 13.15 -1.69 -30.23
CA SER A 218 14.41 -1.16 -30.80
C SER A 218 15.30 -2.23 -31.45
N GLN A 219 15.20 -3.49 -31.02
CA GLN A 219 15.93 -4.62 -31.62
C GLN A 219 15.21 -5.22 -32.83
N SER A 220 13.89 -5.08 -32.91
CA SER A 220 13.15 -5.43 -34.11
C SER A 220 13.43 -4.37 -35.18
N PHE A 221 14.26 -4.69 -36.16
CA PHE A 221 14.54 -3.88 -37.36
C PHE A 221 13.30 -3.72 -38.28
N LEU A 222 12.08 -3.71 -37.73
CA LEU A 222 10.83 -3.48 -38.46
C LEU A 222 10.57 -1.97 -38.52
N SER A 223 11.35 -1.25 -39.34
CA SER A 223 10.96 0.11 -39.71
C SER A 223 9.73 0.05 -40.62
N GLU A 224 8.92 1.10 -40.60
CA GLU A 224 7.78 1.24 -41.52
C GLU A 224 8.21 1.09 -42.98
N ASP A 225 9.41 1.57 -43.32
CA ASP A 225 10.01 1.42 -44.65
C ASP A 225 10.30 -0.05 -45.01
N ILE A 226 10.79 -0.87 -44.06
CA ILE A 226 11.07 -2.29 -44.32
C ILE A 226 9.77 -3.07 -44.52
N ILE A 227 8.73 -2.75 -43.74
CA ILE A 227 7.39 -3.35 -43.89
C ILE A 227 6.79 -2.96 -45.26
N ARG A 228 6.93 -1.70 -45.66
CA ARG A 228 6.45 -1.20 -46.96
C ARG A 228 7.16 -1.87 -48.13
N VAL A 229 8.49 -1.99 -48.09
CA VAL A 229 9.27 -2.66 -49.14
C VAL A 229 8.88 -4.13 -49.26
N ALA A 230 8.76 -4.85 -48.14
CA ALA A 230 8.32 -6.25 -48.15
C ALA A 230 6.90 -6.42 -48.69
N ARG A 231 5.99 -5.47 -48.41
CA ARG A 231 4.65 -5.44 -49.00
C ARG A 231 4.69 -5.24 -50.51
N GLU A 232 5.47 -4.28 -50.99
CA GLU A 232 5.63 -4.00 -52.42
C GLU A 232 6.20 -5.22 -53.17
N GLU A 233 7.18 -5.91 -52.59
CA GLU A 233 7.75 -7.14 -53.14
C GLU A 233 6.72 -8.28 -53.22
N LEU A 234 5.89 -8.45 -52.19
CA LEU A 234 4.84 -9.48 -52.17
C LEU A 234 3.77 -9.19 -53.23
N VAL A 235 3.33 -7.93 -53.35
CA VAL A 235 2.35 -7.53 -54.37
C VAL A 235 2.90 -7.76 -55.78
N ALA A 236 4.14 -7.37 -56.05
CA ALA A 236 4.79 -7.63 -57.32
C ALA A 236 4.89 -9.14 -57.63
N SER A 237 5.20 -9.96 -56.62
CA SER A 237 5.26 -11.41 -56.78
C SER A 237 3.89 -12.02 -57.12
N VAL A 238 2.82 -11.52 -56.49
CA VAL A 238 1.44 -11.94 -56.79
C VAL A 238 1.04 -11.54 -58.21
N GLU A 239 1.37 -10.32 -58.65
CA GLU A 239 1.10 -9.86 -60.02
C GLU A 239 1.81 -10.73 -61.07
N VAL A 240 3.05 -11.15 -60.82
CA VAL A 240 3.77 -12.10 -61.68
C VAL A 240 3.06 -13.46 -61.72
N ILE A 241 2.55 -13.95 -60.59
CA ILE A 241 1.79 -15.20 -60.54
C ILE A 241 0.47 -15.08 -61.32
N GLU A 242 -0.25 -13.96 -61.18
CA GLU A 242 -1.48 -13.69 -61.94
C GLU A 242 -1.22 -13.65 -63.45
N SER A 243 -0.14 -12.96 -63.87
CA SER A 243 0.27 -12.92 -65.28
C SER A 243 0.61 -14.32 -65.80
N ASN A 244 1.38 -15.11 -65.05
CA ASN A 244 1.73 -16.48 -65.42
C ASN A 244 0.48 -17.38 -65.49
N TYR A 245 -0.46 -17.21 -64.56
CA TYR A 245 -1.72 -17.92 -64.57
C TYR A 245 -2.58 -17.54 -65.78
N ALA A 246 -2.69 -16.26 -66.11
CA ALA A 246 -3.42 -15.79 -67.28
C ALA A 246 -2.83 -16.34 -68.58
N ALA A 247 -1.49 -16.37 -68.69
CA ALA A 247 -0.80 -17.00 -69.82
C ALA A 247 -1.10 -18.51 -69.91
N ALA A 248 -1.04 -19.23 -68.78
CA ALA A 248 -1.36 -20.66 -68.74
C ALA A 248 -2.83 -20.94 -69.10
N ALA A 249 -3.75 -20.09 -68.64
CA ALA A 249 -5.16 -20.18 -68.96
C ALA A 249 -5.43 -19.91 -70.45
N ALA A 250 -4.74 -18.93 -71.05
CA ALA A 250 -4.81 -18.67 -72.49
C ALA A 250 -4.31 -19.88 -73.30
N ILE A 251 -3.18 -20.49 -72.91
CA ILE A 251 -2.66 -21.71 -73.54
C ILE A 251 -3.64 -22.87 -73.39
N TYR A 252 -4.28 -23.02 -72.23
CA TYR A 252 -5.30 -24.05 -72.00
C TYR A 252 -6.51 -23.86 -72.92
N CYS A 253 -7.04 -22.63 -73.02
CA CYS A 253 -8.14 -22.31 -73.93
C CYS A 253 -7.75 -22.56 -75.39
N ASP A 254 -6.58 -22.09 -75.83
CA ASP A 254 -6.08 -22.27 -77.20
C ASP A 254 -5.87 -23.75 -77.55
N SER A 255 -5.27 -24.52 -76.64
CA SER A 255 -5.07 -25.97 -76.80
C SER A 255 -6.41 -26.71 -76.92
N ASN A 256 -7.42 -26.32 -76.14
CA ASN A 256 -8.75 -26.90 -76.21
C ASN A 256 -9.49 -26.55 -77.52
N ILE A 257 -9.34 -25.32 -78.01
CA ILE A 257 -9.86 -24.90 -79.32
C ILE A 257 -9.23 -25.75 -80.42
N HIS A 258 -7.91 -25.93 -80.39
CA HIS A 258 -7.20 -26.72 -81.40
C HIS A 258 -7.54 -28.21 -81.35
N ALA A 259 -7.67 -28.80 -80.16
CA ALA A 259 -7.96 -30.23 -80.01
C ALA A 259 -9.41 -30.61 -80.34
N ARG A 260 -10.35 -29.66 -80.28
CA ARG A 260 -11.80 -29.93 -80.37
C ARG A 260 -12.53 -29.01 -81.36
N ARG A 261 -11.80 -28.48 -82.33
CA ARG A 261 -12.23 -27.50 -83.33
C ARG A 261 -13.55 -27.84 -84.03
N ASP A 262 -13.83 -29.11 -84.26
CA ASP A 262 -15.00 -29.57 -85.02
C ASP A 262 -16.18 -30.02 -84.13
N ALA A 263 -16.03 -29.96 -82.79
CA ALA A 263 -16.94 -30.61 -81.84
C ALA A 263 -17.55 -29.68 -80.78
N ILE A 264 -17.17 -28.41 -80.71
CA ILE A 264 -17.51 -27.53 -79.58
C ILE A 264 -18.03 -26.16 -80.04
N ASP A 265 -19.17 -25.75 -79.48
CA ASP A 265 -19.72 -24.39 -79.57
C ASP A 265 -18.87 -23.40 -78.73
N ALA A 266 -18.70 -22.18 -79.20
CA ALA A 266 -17.82 -21.16 -78.61
C ALA A 266 -18.18 -20.78 -77.16
N ALA A 267 -19.38 -21.14 -76.69
CA ALA A 267 -19.87 -20.91 -75.32
C ALA A 267 -19.62 -22.08 -74.33
N HIS A 268 -18.87 -23.12 -74.72
CA HIS A 268 -18.69 -24.31 -73.89
C HIS A 268 -17.84 -24.04 -72.62
N VAL A 269 -18.19 -24.67 -71.49
CA VAL A 269 -17.58 -24.46 -70.16
C VAL A 269 -16.06 -24.66 -70.14
N SER A 270 -15.53 -25.53 -71.02
CA SER A 270 -14.08 -25.76 -71.19
C SER A 270 -13.32 -24.61 -71.86
N MET A 271 -14.02 -23.59 -72.38
CA MET A 271 -13.44 -22.35 -72.92
C MET A 271 -13.38 -21.23 -71.88
N ILE A 272 -13.93 -21.45 -70.69
CA ILE A 272 -13.92 -20.48 -69.60
C ILE A 272 -12.65 -20.73 -68.76
N PRO A 273 -11.74 -19.76 -68.64
CA PRO A 273 -10.56 -19.93 -67.80
C PRO A 273 -10.99 -20.07 -66.33
N PRO A 274 -10.37 -20.96 -65.55
CA PRO A 274 -10.65 -21.05 -64.12
C PRO A 274 -10.38 -19.71 -63.43
N LYS A 275 -11.18 -19.39 -62.40
CA LYS A 275 -11.05 -18.12 -61.67
C LYS A 275 -9.89 -18.21 -60.69
N PHE A 276 -8.93 -17.29 -60.79
CA PHE A 276 -7.89 -17.08 -59.78
C PHE A 276 -8.36 -16.00 -58.82
N ASP A 277 -8.46 -16.32 -57.53
CA ASP A 277 -8.90 -15.40 -56.48
C ASP A 277 -7.91 -15.56 -55.31
N PHE A 278 -7.14 -14.51 -55.03
CA PHE A 278 -6.13 -14.52 -53.97
C PHE A 278 -6.30 -13.25 -53.13
N GLN A 279 -6.47 -13.41 -51.81
CA GLN A 279 -6.51 -12.30 -50.88
C GLN A 279 -5.10 -12.05 -50.33
N VAL A 280 -4.52 -10.91 -50.68
CA VAL A 280 -3.25 -10.44 -50.12
C VAL A 280 -3.54 -9.76 -48.78
N ASP A 281 -2.86 -10.20 -47.72
CA ASP A 281 -2.94 -9.53 -46.43
C ASP A 281 -2.43 -8.09 -46.56
N THR A 282 -3.12 -7.16 -45.91
CA THR A 282 -2.83 -5.71 -46.01
C THR A 282 -1.70 -5.28 -45.09
N PHE A 283 -1.30 -6.12 -44.13
CA PHE A 283 -0.27 -5.82 -43.12
C PHE A 283 -0.55 -4.53 -42.31
N GLU A 284 -1.80 -4.08 -42.27
CA GLU A 284 -2.22 -2.83 -41.65
C GLU A 284 -1.99 -2.85 -40.13
N ASP A 285 -2.07 -4.03 -39.53
CA ASP A 285 -1.74 -4.29 -38.13
C ASP A 285 -0.24 -4.05 -37.83
N LEU A 286 0.65 -4.39 -38.75
CA LEU A 286 2.09 -4.14 -38.66
C LEU A 286 2.44 -2.65 -38.85
N ILE A 287 1.75 -1.96 -39.77
CA ILE A 287 1.89 -0.50 -39.97
C ILE A 287 1.38 0.27 -38.75
N GLN A 288 0.28 -0.17 -38.14
CA GLN A 288 -0.21 0.42 -36.90
C GLN A 288 0.76 0.18 -35.71
N LEU A 289 1.52 -0.92 -35.73
CA LEU A 289 2.56 -1.20 -34.74
C LEU A 289 3.81 -0.32 -34.93
N SER A 290 4.20 -0.01 -36.16
CA SER A 290 5.35 0.87 -36.44
C SER A 290 5.04 2.36 -36.23
N SER A 291 3.87 2.83 -36.65
CA SER A 291 3.46 4.25 -36.56
C SER A 291 3.25 4.74 -35.12
N ASN A 292 2.78 3.88 -34.21
CA ASN A 292 2.69 4.17 -32.78
C ASN A 292 4.07 4.34 -32.10
N TYR A 293 5.16 3.97 -32.79
CA TYR A 293 6.53 4.12 -32.32
C TYR A 293 7.12 5.51 -32.64
N GLY A 294 6.59 6.22 -33.65
CA GLY A 294 7.05 7.55 -34.06
C GLY A 294 6.35 8.73 -33.36
N SER A 295 5.27 8.47 -32.61
CA SER A 295 4.47 9.48 -31.93
C SER A 295 4.63 9.41 -30.41
N THR A 296 5.86 9.51 -29.94
CA THR A 296 6.07 9.99 -28.56
C THR A 296 5.58 11.44 -28.52
N PRO A 297 4.62 11.83 -27.65
CA PRO A 297 4.35 13.24 -27.44
C PRO A 297 5.65 13.85 -26.90
N SER A 298 6.21 14.81 -27.65
CA SER A 298 7.30 15.63 -27.18
C SER A 298 6.91 16.21 -25.82
N SER A 299 7.70 15.90 -24.80
CA SER A 299 7.69 16.67 -23.57
C SER A 299 8.24 18.06 -23.87
N GLU A 300 7.45 18.90 -24.52
CA GLU A 300 7.67 20.34 -24.54
C GLU A 300 7.20 20.92 -23.21
N ALA A 301 8.19 21.07 -22.33
CA ALA A 301 8.46 22.23 -21.49
C ALA A 301 7.33 23.28 -21.35
N LYS A 302 6.88 23.44 -20.10
CA LYS A 302 6.65 24.72 -19.38
C LYS A 302 6.53 24.34 -17.89
N ALA A 303 7.58 24.59 -17.13
CA ALA A 303 7.78 25.80 -16.31
C ALA A 303 6.87 25.79 -15.08
#